data_AF-A0A315EPE5-F1
#
_entry.id   AF-A0A315EPE5-F1
#
_cell.length_a   1.000
_cell.length_b   1.000
_cell.length_c   1.000
_cell.angle_alpha   90.00
_cell.angle_beta   90.00
_cell.angle_gamma   90.00
#
_symmetry.space_group_name_H-M   'P 1'
#
loop_
_entity.id
_entity.type
_entity.pdbx_description
1 polymer ?
#
loop_
_entity_poly.entity_id
_entity_poly.type
_entity_poly.pdbx_seq_one_letter_code
_entity_poly.pdbx_strand_id
1 'polypeptide(L)' 'MRWDGYRSENRYTVFQCLTHTLNWPAHQWRALDMAHQKRNLAEYEGYLEIEESQIAQLFALVTELIANVLAMTKAS' A
#
# COMPACT_ATOMS: atom_id res chain seq x y z
N MET A 1 -13.20 5.91 7.79
CA MET A 1 -12.64 5.47 6.48
C MET A 1 -13.61 5.58 5.30
N ARG A 2 -14.84 5.00 5.31
CA ARG A 2 -15.88 5.37 4.30
C ARG A 2 -16.54 6.74 4.57
N TRP A 3 -16.45 7.22 5.81
CA TRP A 3 -17.14 8.42 6.26
C TRP A 3 -16.44 9.74 5.94
N ASP A 4 -15.12 9.71 5.69
CA ASP A 4 -14.31 10.92 5.55
C ASP A 4 -14.06 11.33 4.08
N GLY A 5 -14.70 10.64 3.11
CA GLY A 5 -14.61 10.99 1.68
C GLY A 5 -13.27 10.72 0.98
N TYR A 6 -12.20 10.39 1.71
CA TYR A 6 -10.88 10.11 1.14
C TYR A 6 -10.75 8.69 0.54
N ARG A 7 -11.61 8.33 -0.41
CA ARG A 7 -11.40 7.15 -1.25
C ARG A 7 -11.01 7.62 -2.65
N SER A 8 -9.71 7.62 -2.94
CA SER A 8 -9.28 7.66 -4.34
C SER A 8 -9.94 6.52 -5.11
N GLU A 9 -10.61 6.84 -6.22
CA GLU A 9 -11.17 5.84 -7.14
C GLU A 9 -10.06 4.94 -7.70
N ASN A 10 -8.83 5.46 -7.77
CA ASN A 10 -7.66 4.74 -8.23
C ASN A 10 -6.57 4.66 -7.15
N ARG A 11 -6.48 3.51 -6.47
CA ARG A 11 -5.46 3.24 -5.43
C ARG A 11 -4.05 3.11 -6.00
N TYR A 12 -3.92 2.77 -7.28
CA TYR A 12 -2.64 2.79 -7.97
C TYR A 12 -2.01 4.19 -7.94
N THR A 13 -2.78 5.24 -8.23
CA THR A 13 -2.27 6.63 -8.20
C THR A 13 -1.88 7.07 -6.78
N VAL A 14 -2.58 6.57 -5.75
CA VAL A 14 -2.22 6.83 -4.35
C VAL A 14 -0.88 6.19 -4.02
N PHE A 15 -0.62 4.96 -4.44
CA PHE A 15 0.68 4.32 -4.18
C PHE A 15 1.79 4.88 -5.08
N GLN A 16 1.49 5.26 -6.31
CA GLN A 16 2.44 5.86 -7.24
C GLN A 16 3.05 7.16 -6.69
N CYS A 17 2.30 7.93 -5.90
CA CYS A 17 2.79 9.18 -5.31
C CYS A 17 4.01 8.98 -4.40
N LEU A 18 4.20 7.78 -3.83
CA LEU A 18 5.34 7.43 -2.98
C LEU A 18 6.68 7.57 -3.73
N THR A 19 6.67 7.44 -5.06
CA THR A 19 7.83 7.74 -5.92
C THR A 19 8.27 9.19 -5.79
N HIS A 20 7.33 10.11 -5.62
CA HIS A 20 7.61 11.55 -5.62
C HIS A 20 7.74 12.12 -4.21
N THR A 21 7.07 11.51 -3.21
CA THR A 21 7.09 12.01 -1.83
C THR A 21 8.19 11.37 -1.00
N LEU A 22 8.40 10.05 -1.12
CA LEU A 22 9.38 9.29 -0.34
C LEU A 22 10.57 8.80 -1.17
N ASN A 23 10.59 9.13 -2.47
CA ASN A 23 11.55 8.60 -3.43
C ASN A 23 11.59 7.06 -3.47
N TRP A 24 10.43 6.43 -3.23
CA TRP A 24 10.31 4.97 -3.22
C TRP A 24 10.44 4.39 -4.63
N PRO A 25 11.23 3.31 -4.81
CA PRO A 25 11.33 2.64 -6.09
C PRO A 25 10.00 1.96 -6.46
N ALA A 26 9.74 1.85 -7.77
CA ALA A 26 8.43 1.42 -8.27
C ALA A 26 7.98 0.04 -7.80
N HIS A 27 8.93 -0.88 -7.56
CA HIS A 27 8.61 -2.22 -7.11
C HIS A 27 8.00 -2.25 -5.70
N GLN A 28 8.39 -1.32 -4.81
CA GLN A 28 7.86 -1.25 -3.45
C GLN A 28 6.38 -0.84 -3.46
N TRP A 29 6.04 0.30 -4.07
CA TRP A 29 4.64 0.75 -4.05
C TRP A 29 3.71 -0.12 -4.91
N ARG A 30 4.22 -0.80 -5.94
CA ARG A 30 3.45 -1.81 -6.69
C ARG A 30 3.05 -3.01 -5.85
N ALA A 31 3.88 -3.43 -4.89
CA ALA A 31 3.52 -4.52 -3.98
C ALA A 31 2.32 -4.15 -3.09
N LEU A 32 2.20 -2.87 -2.69
CA LEU A 32 1.02 -2.36 -1.97
C LEU A 32 -0.24 -2.39 -2.84
N ASP A 33 -0.12 -2.00 -4.12
CA ASP A 33 -1.23 -2.06 -5.08
C ASP A 33 -1.69 -3.50 -5.33
N MET A 34 -0.76 -4.44 -5.52
CA MET A 34 -1.05 -5.87 -5.67
C MET A 34 -1.76 -6.43 -4.44
N ALA A 35 -1.30 -6.10 -3.23
CA ALA A 35 -1.96 -6.52 -2.00
C ALA A 35 -3.39 -5.97 -1.90
N HIS A 36 -3.60 -4.71 -2.32
CA HIS A 36 -4.93 -4.11 -2.38
C HIS A 36 -5.85 -4.80 -3.40
N GLN A 37 -5.34 -5.13 -4.59
CA GLN A 37 -6.08 -5.87 -5.62
C GLN A 37 -6.50 -7.27 -5.11
N LYS A 38 -5.58 -8.01 -4.47
CA LYS A 38 -5.90 -9.31 -3.87
C LYS A 38 -6.98 -9.21 -2.79
N ARG A 39 -6.90 -8.22 -1.91
CA ARG A 39 -7.93 -7.95 -0.89
C ARG A 39 -9.29 -7.66 -1.52
N ASN A 40 -9.33 -6.88 -2.61
CA ASN A 40 -10.57 -6.61 -3.34
C ASN A 40 -11.14 -7.88 -3.97
N LEU A 41 -10.30 -8.69 -4.61
CA LEU A 41 -10.73 -9.94 -5.23
C LEU A 41 -11.32 -10.91 -4.19
N ALA A 42 -10.70 -11.01 -3.01
CA ALA A 42 -11.23 -11.79 -1.91
C ALA A 42 -12.56 -11.24 -1.37
N GLU A 43 -12.70 -9.91 -1.25
CA GLU A 43 -13.91 -9.25 -0.73
C GLU A 43 -15.09 -9.33 -1.72
N TYR A 44 -14.83 -9.17 -3.02
CA TYR A 44 -15.88 -9.05 -4.04
C TYR A 44 -16.15 -10.34 -4.81
N GLU A 45 -15.13 -11.17 -5.05
CA GLU A 45 -15.25 -12.42 -5.82
C GLU A 45 -15.11 -13.67 -4.95
N GLY A 46 -14.84 -13.51 -3.64
CA GLY A 46 -14.66 -14.63 -2.71
C GLY A 46 -13.38 -15.44 -2.93
N TYR A 47 -12.49 -14.99 -3.81
CA TYR A 47 -11.24 -15.68 -4.15
C TYR A 47 -10.08 -15.16 -3.31
N LEU A 48 -9.58 -15.99 -2.40
CA LEU A 48 -8.41 -15.69 -1.58
C LEU A 48 -7.29 -16.68 -1.87
N GLU A 49 -6.34 -16.26 -2.71
CA GLU A 49 -5.06 -16.95 -2.92
C GLU A 49 -3.91 -16.05 -2.46
N ILE A 50 -3.48 -16.28 -1.22
CA ILE A 50 -2.37 -15.56 -0.60
C ILE A 50 -1.49 -16.53 0.18
N GLU A 51 -0.19 -16.38 0.01
CA GLU A 51 0.79 -17.13 0.78
C GLU A 51 1.16 -16.36 2.06
N GLU A 52 1.50 -17.08 3.14
CA GLU A 52 2.01 -16.47 4.37
C GLU A 52 3.26 -15.62 4.12
N SER A 53 4.10 -16.02 3.16
CA SER A 53 5.27 -15.29 2.69
C SER A 53 4.91 -13.88 2.18
N GLN A 54 3.81 -13.76 1.44
CA GLN A 54 3.31 -12.49 0.89
C GLN A 54 2.78 -11.58 1.99
N ILE A 55 2.14 -12.16 3.01
CA ILE A 55 1.66 -11.42 4.19
C ILE A 55 2.86 -10.87 4.97
N ALA A 56 3.87 -11.70 5.23
CA ALA A 56 5.09 -11.28 5.93
C ALA A 56 5.84 -10.16 5.19
N GLN A 57 5.96 -10.28 3.86
CA GLN A 57 6.54 -9.21 3.02
C GLN A 57 5.73 -7.93 3.08
N LEU A 58 4.39 -8.01 3.05
CA LEU A 58 3.53 -6.84 3.17
C LEU A 58 3.70 -6.15 4.53
N PHE A 59 3.80 -6.90 5.62
CA PHE A 59 4.06 -6.34 6.95
C PHE A 59 5.40 -5.59 7.01
N ALA A 60 6.47 -6.19 6.48
CA ALA A 60 7.78 -5.56 6.44
C ALA A 60 7.73 -4.25 5.63
N LEU A 61 7.10 -4.28 4.46
CA LEU A 61 6.98 -3.13 3.58
C LEU A 61 6.14 -1.99 4.18
N VAL A 62 5.01 -2.32 4.83
CA VAL A 62 4.17 -1.31 5.51
C VAL A 62 4.91 -0.70 6.70
N THR A 63 5.71 -1.48 7.41
CA THR A 63 6.56 -0.97 8.51
C THR A 63 7.58 0.03 7.99
N GLU A 64 8.23 -0.27 6.86
CA GLU A 64 9.17 0.64 6.18
C GLU A 64 8.46 1.94 5.73
N LEU A 65 7.26 1.83 5.15
CA LEU A 65 6.45 2.99 4.75
C LEU A 65 6.19 3.93 5.92
N ILE A 66 5.71 3.38 7.05
CA ILE A 66 5.41 4.16 8.25
C ILE A 66 6.68 4.85 8.77
N ALA A 67 7.80 4.12 8.85
CA ALA A 67 9.06 4.69 9.31
C ALA A 67 9.53 5.85 8.43
N ASN A 68 9.45 5.71 7.11
CA ASN A 68 9.86 6.75 6.16
C ASN A 68 8.98 8.00 6.24
N VAL A 69 7.65 7.83 6.36
CA VAL A 69 6.72 8.96 6.57
C VAL A 69 6.99 9.68 7.89
N LEU A 70 7.23 8.92 8.97
CA LEU A 70 7.56 9.51 10.27
C LEU A 70 8.89 10.27 10.23
N ALA A 71 9.89 9.78 9.48
CA ALA A 71 11.14 10.50 9.28
C ALA A 71 10.93 11.81 8.50
N MET A 72 10.13 11.78 7.43
CA MET A 72 9.81 12.96 6.61
C MET A 72 9.07 14.05 7.41
N THR A 73 8.09 13.65 8.23
CA THR A 73 7.30 14.60 9.05
C THR A 73 8.06 15.20 10.22
N LYS A 74 9.08 14.53 10.75
CA LYS A 74 9.98 15.08 11.77
C LYS A 74 11.04 16.04 11.21
N ALA A 75 11.34 15.92 9.93
CA ALA A 75 12.31 16.76 9.23
C ALA A 75 11.68 18.05 8.63
N SER A 76 10.36 18.20 8.72
CA SER A 76 9.57 19.35 8.25
C SER A 76 9.17 20.25 9.42
#